data_AF-A0A843LU48-F1
#
_entry.id   AF-A0A843LU48-F1
#
_cell.length_a   1.000
_cell.length_b   1.000
_cell.length_c   1.000
_cell.angle_alpha   90.00
_cell.angle_beta   90.00
_cell.angle_gamma   90.00
#
_symmetry.space_group_name_H-M   'P 1'
#
loop_
_entity.id
_entity.type
_entity.pdbx_description
1 polymer ?
#
loop_
_entity_poly.entity_id
_entity_poly.type
_entity_poly.pdbx_seq_one_letter_code
_entity_poly.pdbx_strand_id
1 'polypeptide(L)'
;WETIREALRSSVALFGRGRVYSNIIVGLGETDDDLERLMEDLAGSGVIPILRPLTPAASLADRPRPTAERLLSLARVHERILREAGLDPRHALTMCAACTGCDLVPGRDA
;
A
#
# COMPACT_ATOMS: atom_id res chain seq x y z
N TRP A 1 5.03 -3.10 16.88
CA TRP A 1 4.86 -3.68 15.52
C TRP A 1 4.08 -4.98 15.52
N GLU A 2 4.39 -5.92 16.41
CA GLU A 2 3.76 -7.25 16.44
C GLU A 2 2.24 -7.22 16.66
N THR A 3 1.76 -6.38 17.59
CA THR A 3 0.32 -6.19 17.83
C THR A 3 -0.44 -5.72 16.58
N ILE A 4 0.16 -4.83 15.78
CA ILE A 4 -0.48 -4.33 14.53
C ILE A 4 -0.53 -5.45 13.49
N ARG A 5 0.57 -6.20 13.32
CA ARG A 5 0.61 -7.34 12.39
C ARG A 5 -0.37 -8.45 12.78
N GLU A 6 -0.55 -8.67 14.08
CA GLU A 6 -1.54 -9.63 14.58
C GLU A 6 -2.97 -9.15 14.31
N ALA A 7 -3.28 -7.88 14.61
CA ALA A 7 -4.59 -7.31 14.32
C ALA A 7 -4.94 -7.39 12.83
N LEU A 8 -3.99 -7.14 11.94
CA LEU A 8 -4.17 -7.27 10.49
C LEU A 8 -4.45 -8.73 10.09
N ARG A 9 -3.66 -9.69 10.57
CA ARG A 9 -3.87 -11.13 10.27
C ARG A 9 -5.21 -11.63 10.78
N SER A 10 -5.55 -11.28 12.02
CA SER A 10 -6.86 -11.58 12.61
C SER A 10 -8.01 -10.95 11.81
N SER A 11 -7.83 -9.73 11.30
CA SER A 11 -8.82 -9.07 10.45
C SER A 11 -9.00 -9.79 9.10
N VAL A 12 -7.93 -10.31 8.50
CA VAL A 12 -8.02 -11.09 7.26
C VAL A 12 -8.82 -12.38 7.47
N ALA A 13 -8.67 -13.03 8.62
CA ALA A 13 -9.47 -14.21 8.97
C ALA A 13 -10.97 -13.88 9.09
N LEU A 14 -11.32 -12.69 9.59
CA LEU A 14 -12.70 -12.25 9.78
C LEU A 14 -13.35 -11.72 8.49
N PHE A 15 -12.65 -10.85 7.76
CA PHE A 15 -13.19 -10.15 6.60
C PHE A 15 -12.89 -10.82 5.27
N GLY A 16 -11.89 -11.72 5.22
CA GLY A 16 -11.43 -12.41 4.03
C GLY A 16 -10.20 -11.76 3.39
N ARG A 17 -9.45 -12.56 2.63
CA ARG A 17 -8.29 -12.11 1.85
C ARG A 17 -8.70 -11.03 0.83
N GLY A 18 -7.87 -10.00 0.69
CA GLY A 18 -8.13 -8.88 -0.22
C GLY A 18 -9.22 -7.91 0.25
N ARG A 19 -9.68 -8.04 1.50
CA ARG A 19 -10.72 -7.17 2.09
C ARG A 19 -10.22 -6.34 3.28
N VAL A 20 -8.93 -6.42 3.57
CA VAL A 20 -8.23 -5.64 4.59
C VAL A 20 -7.15 -4.81 3.93
N TYR A 21 -6.99 -3.56 4.36
CA TYR A 21 -6.09 -2.59 3.74
C TYR A 21 -5.16 -1.98 4.79
N SER A 22 -3.93 -1.67 4.40
CA SER A 22 -2.97 -0.95 5.26
C SER A 22 -2.25 0.14 4.47
N ASN A 23 -2.23 1.36 5.02
CA ASN A 23 -1.61 2.49 4.36
C ASN A 23 -0.11 2.52 4.66
N ILE A 24 0.70 2.58 3.60
CA ILE A 24 2.16 2.79 3.68
C ILE A 24 2.43 4.22 3.23
N ILE A 25 3.12 5.00 4.07
CA ILE A 25 3.52 6.36 3.69
C ILE A 25 4.87 6.29 2.96
N VAL A 26 4.93 6.87 1.77
CA VAL A 26 6.15 6.97 0.95
C VAL A 26 6.72 8.39 1.10
N GLY A 27 7.99 8.52 1.47
CA GLY A 27 8.70 9.81 1.60
C GLY A 27 9.06 10.21 3.03
N LEU A 28 9.04 9.29 4.00
CA LEU A 28 9.47 9.55 5.38
C LEU A 28 10.96 9.29 5.63
N GLY A 29 11.68 8.79 4.62
CA GLY A 29 13.11 8.46 4.69
C GLY A 29 13.41 6.97 4.49
N GLU A 30 12.39 6.18 4.17
CA GLU A 30 12.50 4.77 3.80
C GLU A 30 13.20 4.56 2.46
N THR A 31 13.85 3.40 2.31
CA THR A 31 14.36 2.94 1.01
C THR A 31 13.27 2.23 0.21
N ASP A 32 13.47 2.10 -1.10
CA ASP A 32 12.52 1.36 -1.95
C ASP A 32 12.48 -0.14 -1.58
N ASP A 33 13.62 -0.71 -1.18
CA ASP A 33 13.69 -2.07 -0.66
C ASP A 33 12.87 -2.27 0.64
N ASP A 34 12.81 -1.25 1.51
CA ASP A 34 11.99 -1.31 2.73
C ASP A 34 10.51 -1.32 2.40
N LEU A 35 10.11 -0.52 1.40
CA LEU A 35 8.74 -0.48 0.90
C LEU A 35 8.36 -1.80 0.25
N GLU A 36 9.23 -2.37 -0.58
CA GLU A 36 9.02 -3.66 -1.24
C GLU A 36 8.81 -4.78 -0.22
N ARG A 37 9.74 -4.94 0.74
CA ARG A 37 9.61 -5.94 1.81
C ARG A 37 8.31 -5.79 2.60
N LEU A 38 7.92 -4.54 2.91
CA LEU A 38 6.69 -4.29 3.65
C LEU A 38 5.44 -4.62 2.82
N MET A 39 5.45 -4.32 1.53
CA MET A 39 4.36 -4.69 0.61
C MET A 39 4.23 -6.21 0.50
N GLU A 40 5.35 -6.93 0.34
CA GLU A 40 5.38 -8.40 0.28
C GLU A 40 4.82 -9.04 1.55
N ASP A 41 5.27 -8.57 2.73
CA ASP A 41 4.77 -9.02 4.03
C ASP A 41 3.24 -8.88 4.15
N LEU A 42 2.72 -7.70 3.78
CA LEU A 42 1.29 -7.40 3.88
C LEU A 42 0.49 -8.23 2.87
N ALA A 43 0.90 -8.24 1.61
CA ALA A 43 0.22 -8.98 0.55
C ALA A 43 0.23 -10.49 0.81
N GLY A 44 1.34 -11.05 1.28
CA GLY A 44 1.45 -12.45 1.68
C GLY A 44 0.42 -12.81 2.76
N SER A 45 0.20 -11.92 3.73
CA SER A 45 -0.82 -12.09 4.77
C SER A 45 -2.26 -11.88 4.29
N GLY A 46 -2.47 -11.46 3.04
CA GLY A 46 -3.80 -11.23 2.45
C GLY A 46 -4.34 -9.80 2.63
N VAL A 47 -3.49 -8.88 3.08
CA VAL A 47 -3.78 -7.44 3.22
C VAL A 47 -3.34 -6.72 1.95
N ILE A 48 -4.17 -5.82 1.43
CA ILE A 48 -3.80 -4.96 0.29
C ILE A 48 -3.06 -3.72 0.83
N PRO A 49 -1.77 -3.53 0.50
CA PRO A 49 -1.09 -2.29 0.81
C PRO A 49 -1.63 -1.13 -0.03
N ILE A 50 -1.72 0.06 0.56
CA ILE A 50 -2.08 1.30 -0.14
C ILE A 50 -0.91 2.26 -0.02
N LEU A 51 -0.21 2.52 -1.13
CA LEU A 51 0.92 3.43 -1.16
C LEU A 51 0.43 4.87 -1.19
N ARG A 52 0.75 5.61 -0.13
CA ARG A 52 0.34 6.99 0.04
C ARG A 52 1.55 7.92 0.02
N PRO A 53 1.71 8.76 -1.02
CA PRO A 53 2.78 9.74 -1.06
C PRO A 53 2.67 10.72 0.11
N LEU A 54 3.80 11.05 0.74
CA LEU A 54 3.85 12.10 1.75
C LEU A 54 3.43 13.44 1.12
N THR A 55 2.42 14.08 1.71
CA THR A 55 2.11 15.49 1.47
C THR A 55 2.80 16.31 2.56
N PRO A 56 3.82 17.13 2.22
CA PRO A 56 4.58 17.88 3.22
C PRO A 56 3.70 18.87 3.96
N ALA A 57 3.70 18.79 5.30
CA ALA A 57 2.94 19.67 6.18
C ALA A 57 3.51 19.66 7.60
N ALA A 58 3.23 20.70 8.38
CA ALA A 58 3.63 20.80 9.79
C ALA A 58 5.13 20.48 10.01
N SER A 59 5.46 19.58 10.93
CA SER A 59 6.84 19.15 11.24
C SER A 59 7.52 18.36 10.12
N LEU A 60 6.84 18.12 9.00
CA LEU A 60 7.36 17.43 7.82
C LEU A 60 7.44 18.37 6.60
N ALA A 61 7.28 19.68 6.78
CA ALA A 61 7.25 20.66 5.69
C ALA A 61 8.60 20.77 4.94
N ASP A 62 9.70 20.39 5.59
CA ASP A 62 11.05 20.35 5.02
C ASP A 62 11.32 19.09 4.18
N ARG A 63 10.46 18.08 4.27
CA ARG A 63 10.60 16.86 3.48
C ARG A 63 9.94 17.03 2.11
N PRO A 64 10.64 16.73 1.01
CA PRO A 64 10.03 16.78 -0.31
C PRO A 64 9.02 15.64 -0.49
N ARG A 65 7.97 15.91 -1.27
CA ARG A 65 7.09 14.86 -1.78
C ARG A 65 7.90 13.90 -2.68
N PRO A 66 7.65 12.57 -2.64
CA PRO A 66 8.25 11.64 -3.60
C PRO A 66 8.01 12.05 -5.06
N THR A 67 9.00 11.81 -5.92
CA THR A 67 8.90 12.14 -7.35
C THR A 67 7.87 11.25 -8.05
N ALA A 68 7.26 11.76 -9.12
CA ALA A 68 6.32 10.99 -9.92
C ALA A 68 6.95 9.70 -10.48
N GLU A 69 8.22 9.76 -10.91
CA GLU A 69 8.96 8.60 -11.39
C GLU A 69 9.09 7.50 -10.33
N ARG A 70 9.44 7.87 -9.09
CA ARG A 70 9.51 6.93 -7.96
C ARG A 70 8.15 6.30 -7.68
N LEU A 71 7.08 7.11 -7.67
CA LEU A 71 5.72 6.60 -7.44
C LEU A 71 5.26 5.63 -8.53
N LEU A 72 5.57 5.91 -9.80
CA LEU A 72 5.26 5.00 -10.92
C LEU A 72 6.09 3.72 -10.87
N SER A 73 7.36 3.80 -10.47
CA SER A 73 8.21 2.62 -10.23
C SER A 73 7.63 1.73 -9.14
N LEU A 74 7.30 2.32 -7.99
CA LEU A 74 6.69 1.61 -6.86
C LEU A 74 5.31 1.02 -7.21
N ALA A 75 4.51 1.70 -8.04
CA ALA A 75 3.23 1.17 -8.50
C ALA A 75 3.39 -0.12 -9.33
N ARG A 76 4.43 -0.22 -10.18
CA ARG A 76 4.75 -1.44 -10.93
C ARG A 76 5.20 -2.59 -10.02
N VAL A 77 6.03 -2.28 -9.02
CA VAL A 77 6.45 -3.25 -7.99
C VAL A 77 5.23 -3.74 -7.21
N HIS A 78 4.37 -2.82 -6.79
CA HIS A 78 3.14 -3.13 -6.06
C HIS A 78 2.20 -4.03 -6.88
N GLU A 79 2.03 -3.76 -8.18
CA GLU A 79 1.25 -4.62 -9.08
C GLU A 79 1.77 -6.05 -9.13
N ARG A 80 3.09 -6.21 -9.29
CA ARG A 80 3.73 -7.53 -9.29
C ARG A 80 3.45 -8.29 -8.00
N ILE A 81 3.64 -7.65 -6.85
CA ILE A 81 3.46 -8.25 -5.52
C ILE A 81 1.99 -8.68 -5.31
N LEU A 82 1.03 -7.82 -5.66
CA LEU A 82 -0.39 -8.14 -5.56
C LEU A 82 -0.75 -9.35 -6.41
N ARG A 83 -0.24 -9.40 -7.65
CA ARG A 83 -0.45 -10.53 -8.57
C ARG A 83 0.14 -11.82 -8.01
N GLU A 84 1.35 -11.79 -7.48
CA GLU A 84 2.02 -12.93 -6.85
C GLU A 84 1.28 -13.43 -5.60
N ALA A 85 0.68 -12.52 -4.83
CA ALA A 85 -0.15 -12.84 -3.67
C ALA A 85 -1.61 -13.25 -3.99
N GLY A 86 -2.00 -13.20 -5.27
CA GLY A 86 -3.36 -13.48 -5.74
C GLY A 86 -4.40 -12.46 -5.23
N LEU A 87 -4.00 -11.20 -5.04
CA LEU A 87 -4.85 -10.11 -4.57
C LEU A 87 -5.23 -9.19 -5.75
N ASP A 88 -6.49 -8.78 -5.79
CA ASP A 88 -7.04 -7.94 -6.85
C ASP A 88 -7.81 -6.73 -6.26
N PRO A 89 -7.22 -5.52 -6.30
CA PRO A 89 -7.86 -4.30 -5.82
C PRO A 89 -9.14 -3.93 -6.58
N ARG A 90 -9.40 -4.49 -7.77
CA ARG A 90 -10.64 -4.23 -8.51
C ARG A 90 -11.87 -4.73 -7.78
N HIS A 91 -11.73 -5.72 -6.90
CA HIS A 91 -12.81 -6.23 -6.06
C HIS A 91 -13.10 -5.36 -4.82
N ALA A 92 -12.34 -4.29 -4.59
CA ALA A 92 -12.59 -3.38 -3.47
C ALA A 92 -13.96 -2.69 -3.61
N LEU A 93 -14.75 -2.75 -2.53
CA LEU A 93 -16.06 -2.10 -2.43
C LEU A 93 -16.00 -0.74 -1.74
N THR A 94 -14.91 -0.43 -1.04
CA THR A 94 -14.75 0.77 -0.20
C THR A 94 -13.30 1.24 -0.21
N MET A 95 -13.03 2.38 0.45
CA MET A 95 -11.70 2.95 0.70
C MET A 95 -10.94 3.38 -0.58
N CYS A 96 -9.67 3.78 -0.43
CA CYS A 96 -8.82 4.29 -1.51
C CYS A 96 -8.77 3.33 -2.71
N ALA A 97 -8.72 2.01 -2.46
CA ALA A 97 -8.73 1.00 -3.51
C ALA A 97 -9.98 1.05 -4.41
N ALA A 98 -11.11 1.53 -3.91
CA ALA A 98 -12.32 1.71 -4.71
C ALA A 98 -12.42 3.10 -5.35
N CYS A 99 -11.97 4.14 -4.64
CA CYS A 99 -12.11 5.55 -5.05
C CYS A 99 -11.03 6.03 -6.02
N THR A 100 -9.81 5.51 -5.91
CA THR A 100 -8.62 5.85 -6.70
C THR A 100 -8.25 7.34 -6.79
N GLY A 101 -8.79 8.18 -5.91
CA GLY A 101 -8.64 9.63 -6.01
C GLY A 101 -7.25 10.16 -5.62
N CYS A 102 -6.68 9.66 -4.52
CA CYS A 102 -5.46 10.22 -3.93
C CYS A 102 -4.19 9.40 -4.19
N ASP A 103 -4.35 8.11 -4.49
CA ASP A 103 -3.29 7.10 -4.47
C ASP A 103 -3.39 6.25 -5.75
N LEU A 104 -2.26 5.79 -6.29
CA LEU A 104 -2.23 4.88 -7.44
C LEU A 104 -2.66 3.47 -7.00
N VAL A 105 -3.68 2.92 -7.65
CA VAL A 105 -4.18 1.57 -7.36
C VAL A 105 -3.90 0.65 -8.56
N PRO A 106 -2.96 -0.32 -8.41
CA PRO A 106 -2.68 -1.27 -9.48
C PRO A 106 -3.92 -2.01 -9.99
N GLY A 107 -4.02 -2.13 -11.31
CA GLY A 107 -5.16 -2.74 -12.00
C GLY A 107 -6.40 -1.84 -12.12
N ARG A 108 -6.37 -0.62 -11.55
CA ARG A 108 -7.42 0.41 -11.75
C ARG A 108 -6.90 1.66 -12.44
N ASP A 109 -5.76 2.20 -11.99
CA ASP A 109 -5.21 3.47 -12.50
C ASP A 109 -4.00 3.31 -13.44
N ALA A 110 -3.58 2.06 -13.68
CA ALA A 110 -2.43 1.69 -14.52
C ALA A 110 -2.84 0.64 -15.56
#